data_AF-A0A2I0SVM9-F1
#
_entry.id   AF-A0A2I0SVM9-F1
#
_cell.length_a   1.000
_cell.length_b   1.000
_cell.length_c   1.000
_cell.angle_alpha   90.00
_cell.angle_beta   90.00
_cell.angle_gamma   90.00
#
_symmetry.space_group_name_H-M   'P 1'
#
loop_
_entity.id
_entity.type
_entity.pdbx_description
1 polymer ?
#
loop_
_entity_poly.entity_id
_entity_poly.type
_entity_poly.pdbx_seq_one_letter_code
_entity_poly.pdbx_strand_id
1 'polypeptide(L)'
;MNDTPAPDAGSAPSLRAYLGLYAAGFVEREQMIATVAAWPFEAEEGLDEGHPEPTHQDNTPSVLAAARLLGQVTREDVEEIQRRIDGRPDGPADGTKRRP
;
A
#
# COMPACT_ATOMS: atom_id res chain seq x y z
N MET A 1 -21.71 19.58 -25.62
CA MET A 1 -21.25 18.32 -25.02
C MET A 1 -20.12 18.65 -24.06
N ASN A 2 -20.36 18.60 -22.75
CA ASN A 2 -19.28 18.63 -21.75
C ASN A 2 -19.22 17.21 -21.17
N ASP A 3 -18.34 16.40 -21.73
CA ASP A 3 -17.99 15.09 -21.18
C ASP A 3 -16.91 15.36 -20.12
N THR A 4 -17.34 15.63 -18.90
CA THR A 4 -16.44 15.62 -17.75
C THR A 4 -16.24 14.15 -17.40
N PRO A 5 -15.04 13.55 -17.60
CA PRO A 5 -14.84 12.18 -17.17
C PRO A 5 -15.05 12.13 -15.65
N ALA A 6 -15.99 11.29 -15.22
CA ALA A 6 -16.15 10.96 -13.82
C ALA A 6 -14.80 10.47 -13.28
N PRO A 7 -14.38 10.83 -12.05
CA PRO A 7 -13.19 10.24 -11.46
C PRO A 7 -13.41 8.73 -11.42
N ASP A 8 -12.53 8.01 -12.11
CA ASP A 8 -12.57 6.58 -12.31
C ASP A 8 -12.67 5.88 -10.94
N ALA A 9 -13.87 5.40 -10.59
CA ALA A 9 -14.15 4.71 -9.34
C ALA A 9 -13.54 3.28 -9.30
N GLY A 10 -12.48 3.04 -10.08
CA GLY A 10 -11.77 1.78 -10.21
C GLY A 10 -10.27 1.88 -9.94
N SER A 11 -9.69 3.07 -9.72
CA SER A 11 -8.29 3.17 -9.30
C SER A 11 -8.16 2.85 -7.81
N ALA A 12 -7.44 1.78 -7.47
CA ALA A 12 -7.00 1.55 -6.11
C ALA A 12 -6.33 2.82 -5.58
N PRO A 13 -6.61 3.26 -4.34
CA PRO A 13 -5.95 4.44 -3.79
C PRO A 13 -4.43 4.22 -3.85
N SER A 14 -3.66 5.24 -4.24
CA SER A 14 -2.19 5.16 -4.26
C SER A 14 -1.66 5.31 -2.84
N LEU A 15 -0.89 4.32 -2.36
CA LEU A 15 -0.23 4.39 -1.05
C LEU A 15 0.68 5.62 -0.96
N ARG A 16 1.38 5.94 -2.05
CA ARG A 16 2.24 7.13 -2.14
C ARG A 16 1.45 8.43 -1.94
N ALA A 17 0.28 8.54 -2.57
CA ALA A 17 -0.58 9.71 -2.39
C ALA A 17 -1.09 9.82 -0.94
N TYR A 18 -1.47 8.68 -0.34
CA TYR A 18 -1.94 8.64 1.05
C TYR A 18 -0.83 9.05 2.05
N LEU A 19 0.38 8.54 1.89
CA LEU A 19 1.53 8.94 2.71
C LEU A 19 1.89 10.44 2.53
N GLY A 20 1.63 10.99 1.33
CA GLY A 20 1.70 12.42 1.09
C GLY A 20 0.73 13.24 1.96
N LEU A 21 -0.50 12.76 2.15
CA LEU A 21 -1.49 13.40 3.03
C LEU A 21 -1.07 13.36 4.51
N TYR A 22 -0.50 12.23 4.95
CA TYR A 22 0.11 12.12 6.28
C TYR A 22 1.25 13.12 6.47
N ALA A 23 2.19 13.18 5.52
CA ALA A 23 3.32 14.12 5.59
C ALA A 23 2.87 15.59 5.61
N ALA A 24 1.73 15.91 4.99
CA ALA A 24 1.12 17.24 5.02
C ALA A 24 0.28 17.51 6.28
N GLY A 25 0.14 16.54 7.19
CA GLY A 25 -0.57 16.67 8.47
C GLY A 25 -2.09 16.50 8.39
N PHE A 26 -2.63 16.02 7.26
CA PHE A 26 -4.08 15.79 7.10
C PHE A 26 -4.55 14.46 7.72
N VAL A 27 -3.61 13.54 7.96
CA VAL A 27 -3.86 12.22 8.52
C VAL A 27 -3.11 12.11 9.84
N GLU A 28 -3.77 11.62 10.89
CA GLU A 28 -3.12 11.36 12.17
C GLU A 28 -2.28 10.08 12.12
N ARG A 29 -1.24 10.01 12.96
CA ARG A 29 -0.31 8.88 13.01
C ARG A 29 -1.00 7.51 13.18
N GLU A 30 -1.89 7.38 14.16
CA GLU A 30 -2.59 6.10 14.41
C GLU A 30 -3.50 5.72 13.24
N GLN A 31 -4.15 6.70 12.61
CA GLN A 31 -4.97 6.47 11.42
C GLN A 31 -4.09 5.98 10.27
N MET A 32 -2.97 6.66 10.00
CA MET A 32 -2.00 6.26 8.98
C MET A 32 -1.52 4.82 9.20
N ILE A 33 -1.09 4.49 10.41
CA ILE A 33 -0.59 3.13 10.74
C ILE A 33 -1.68 2.08 10.52
N ALA A 34 -2.91 2.33 10.99
CA ALA A 34 -4.02 1.39 10.84
C ALA A 34 -4.41 1.18 9.37
N THR A 35 -4.48 2.27 8.59
CA THR A 35 -4.85 2.21 7.18
C THR A 35 -3.77 1.52 6.35
N VAL A 36 -2.49 1.85 6.57
CA VAL A 36 -1.37 1.23 5.85
C VAL A 36 -1.21 -0.24 6.22
N ALA A 37 -1.38 -0.63 7.49
CA ALA A 37 -1.32 -2.04 7.90
C ALA A 37 -2.45 -2.89 7.27
N ALA A 38 -3.59 -2.27 6.94
CA ALA A 38 -4.69 -2.91 6.24
C ALA A 38 -4.63 -2.73 4.70
N TRP A 39 -3.58 -2.08 4.19
CA TRP A 39 -3.48 -1.76 2.76
C TRP A 39 -3.41 -3.05 1.94
N PRO A 40 -4.14 -3.14 0.81
CA PRO A 40 -4.05 -4.27 -0.10
C PRO A 40 -2.75 -4.18 -0.88
N PHE A 41 -1.62 -4.52 -0.25
CA PHE A 41 -0.31 -4.48 -0.89
C PHE A 41 -0.29 -5.37 -2.13
N GLU A 42 0.20 -4.81 -3.23
CA GLU A 42 0.48 -5.56 -4.44
C GLU A 42 1.80 -6.32 -4.24
N ALA A 43 1.85 -7.55 -4.77
CA ALA A 43 3.11 -8.27 -4.82
C ALA A 43 4.10 -7.45 -5.63
N GLU A 44 5.31 -7.29 -5.11
CA GLU A 44 6.39 -6.70 -5.89
C GLU A 44 6.67 -7.65 -7.06
N GLU A 45 6.16 -7.31 -8.24
CA GLU A 45 6.64 -7.91 -9.48
C GLU A 45 8.16 -7.71 -9.48
N GLY A 46 8.88 -8.83 -9.35
CA GLY A 46 10.32 -8.84 -9.51
C GLY A 46 10.67 -8.30 -10.90
N LEU A 47 11.88 -7.81 -11.04
CA LEU A 47 12.44 -7.47 -12.36
C LEU A 47 12.46 -8.74 -13.21
N ASP A 48 11.37 -9.03 -13.92
CA ASP A 48 11.34 -10.04 -14.94
C ASP A 48 12.33 -9.62 -16.03
N GLU A 49 13.13 -10.55 -16.55
CA GLU A 49 14.29 -10.27 -17.42
C GLU A 49 13.92 -9.51 -18.72
N GLY A 50 12.63 -9.35 -19.00
CA GLY A 50 12.06 -8.58 -20.12
C GLY A 50 11.35 -7.26 -19.75
N HIS A 51 11.30 -6.84 -18.48
CA HIS A 51 10.66 -5.58 -18.05
C HIS A 51 11.56 -4.83 -17.05
N PRO A 52 12.49 -3.98 -17.52
CA PRO A 52 13.55 -3.41 -16.68
C PRO A 52 13.08 -2.36 -15.67
N GLU A 53 11.82 -1.91 -15.73
CA GLU A 53 11.30 -0.91 -14.81
C GLU A 53 9.89 -1.31 -14.33
N PRO A 54 9.68 -1.56 -13.02
CA PRO A 54 8.34 -1.70 -12.49
C PRO A 54 7.64 -0.33 -12.62
N THR A 55 6.79 -0.19 -13.64
CA THR A 55 6.25 1.12 -14.05
C THR A 55 5.14 1.65 -13.15
N HIS A 56 4.56 0.85 -12.24
CA HIS A 56 3.36 1.24 -11.47
C HIS A 56 3.28 0.62 -10.05
N GLN A 57 4.39 0.57 -9.30
CA GLN A 57 4.40 -0.01 -7.95
C GLN A 57 3.98 0.97 -6.84
N ASP A 58 2.86 1.67 -7.03
CA ASP A 58 2.35 2.67 -6.08
C ASP A 58 1.68 2.06 -4.83
N ASN A 59 1.45 0.74 -4.78
CA ASN A 59 0.89 0.02 -3.62
C ASN A 59 1.77 -1.14 -3.13
N THR A 60 3.08 -1.00 -3.25
CA THR A 60 4.03 -2.01 -2.78
C THR A 60 4.65 -1.65 -1.42
N PRO A 61 5.18 -2.63 -0.67
CA PRO A 61 5.96 -2.37 0.53
C PRO A 61 7.17 -1.44 0.29
N SER A 62 7.76 -1.45 -0.91
CA SER A 62 8.83 -0.52 -1.31
C SER A 62 8.45 0.95 -1.18
N VAL A 63 7.17 1.30 -1.32
CA VAL A 63 6.69 2.68 -1.11
C VAL A 63 6.89 3.11 0.35
N LEU A 64 6.77 2.21 1.32
CA LEU A 64 7.05 2.51 2.74
C LEU A 64 8.54 2.75 2.98
N ALA A 65 9.40 1.95 2.34
CA ALA A 65 10.84 2.15 2.39
C ALA A 65 11.23 3.51 1.79
N ALA A 66 10.64 3.87 0.66
CA ALA A 66 10.84 5.17 0.02
C ALA A 66 10.33 6.33 0.90
N ALA A 67 9.13 6.23 1.47
CA ALA A 67 8.57 7.24 2.36
C ALA A 67 9.43 7.46 3.62
N ARG A 68 10.03 6.39 4.15
CA ARG A 68 11.01 6.49 5.26
C ARG A 68 12.26 7.24 4.83
N LEU A 69 12.82 6.93 3.65
CA LEU A 69 14.00 7.63 3.12
C LEU A 69 13.74 9.11 2.88
N LEU A 70 12.50 9.47 2.54
CA LEU A 70 12.05 10.86 2.38
C LEU A 70 11.70 11.55 3.71
N GLY A 71 11.78 10.85 4.85
CA GLY A 71 11.42 11.38 6.16
C GLY A 71 9.91 11.62 6.35
N GLN A 72 9.08 11.07 5.47
CA GLN A 72 7.62 11.19 5.55
C GLN A 72 7.02 10.30 6.63
N VAL A 73 7.68 9.18 6.94
CA VAL A 73 7.33 8.27 8.03
C VAL A 73 8.57 7.98 8.87
N THR A 74 8.39 7.77 10.17
CA THR A 74 9.49 7.43 11.06
C THR A 74 9.84 5.94 11.00
N ARG A 75 10.99 5.56 11.56
CA ARG A 75 11.35 4.15 11.69
C ARG A 75 10.32 3.42 12.56
N GLU A 76 9.93 4.03 13.67
CA GLU A 76 8.95 3.49 14.62
C GLU A 76 7.59 3.26 13.97
N ASP A 77 7.18 4.13 13.04
CA ASP A 77 5.94 3.95 12.28
C ASP A 77 6.00 2.72 11.38
N VAL A 78 7.11 2.56 10.65
CA VAL A 78 7.33 1.38 9.78
C VAL A 78 7.37 0.10 10.59
N GLU A 79 8.05 0.10 11.74
CA GLU A 79 8.13 -1.06 12.64
C GLU A 79 6.75 -1.43 13.21
N GLU A 80 5.91 -0.45 13.54
CA GLU A 80 4.55 -0.68 14.02
C GLU A 80 3.63 -1.19 12.91
N ILE A 81 3.71 -0.62 11.70
CA ILE A 81 2.99 -1.12 10.51
C ILE A 81 3.36 -2.59 10.26
N GLN A 82 4.65 -2.90 10.23
CA GLN A 82 5.11 -4.27 10.01
C GLN A 82 4.63 -5.21 11.12
N ARG A 83 4.68 -4.77 12.39
CA ARG A 83 4.13 -5.56 13.50
C ARG A 83 2.64 -5.85 13.35
N ARG A 84 1.85 -4.92 12.82
CA ARG A 84 0.41 -5.14 12.58
C ARG A 84 0.14 -6.05 11.39
N ILE A 85 1.01 -6.03 10.37
CA ILE A 85 0.95 -6.95 9.24
C ILE A 85 1.31 -8.38 9.70
N ASP A 86 2.45 -8.57 10.37
CA ASP A 86 2.90 -9.87 10.90
C ASP A 86 2.01 -10.40 12.03
N GLY A 87 1.49 -9.49 12.87
CA GLY A 87 0.59 -9.82 13.97
C GLY A 87 -0.85 -10.06 13.53
N ARG A 88 -1.17 -9.87 12.24
CA ARG A 88 -2.46 -10.28 11.69
C ARG A 88 -2.45 -11.81 11.68
N PRO A 89 -3.34 -12.49 12.42
CA PRO A 89 -3.51 -13.93 12.24
C PRO A 89 -3.93 -14.13 10.78
N ASP A 90 -3.04 -14.72 9.98
CA ASP A 90 -3.35 -15.18 8.64
C ASP A 90 -4.58 -16.08 8.72
N GLY A 91 -5.72 -15.54 8.29
CA GLY A 91 -6.96 -16.26 8.07
C GLY A 91 -7.12 -16.42 6.56
N PRO A 92 -7.26 -17.65 6.04
CA PRO A 92 -6.73 -18.03 4.75
C PRO A 92 -7.52 -17.43 3.60
N ALA A 93 -6.83 -16.79 2.67
CA ALA A 93 -7.37 -16.43 1.36
C ALA A 93 -6.77 -17.34 0.27
N ASP A 94 -6.93 -18.67 0.40
CA ASP A 94 -7.31 -19.55 -0.73
C ASP A 94 -7.49 -20.99 -0.21
N GLY A 95 -8.75 -21.34 0.08
CA GLY A 95 -9.18 -22.70 0.36
C GLY A 95 -10.30 -23.11 -0.59
N THR A 96 -10.22 -22.71 -1.87
CA THR A 96 -11.16 -23.16 -2.89
C THR A 96 -10.72 -24.51 -3.45
N LYS A 97 -11.39 -25.59 -2.99
CA LYS A 97 -11.60 -26.95 -3.60
C LYS A 97 -11.41 -28.04 -2.54
N ARG A 98 -12.24 -29.07 -2.36
CA ARG A 98 -13.45 -29.61 -3.01
C ARG A 98 -14.09 -30.57 -1.99
N ARG A 99 -15.42 -30.63 -1.97
CA ARG A 99 -16.20 -31.75 -1.41
C ARG A 99 -15.82 -33.06 -2.14
N PRO A 100 -15.72 -34.16 -1.41
CA PRO A 100 -16.50 -35.35 -1.77
C PRO A 100 -17.66 -35.57 -0.79
#